data_AF-A0A7W4B109-F1
#
_entry.id   AF-A0A7W4B109-F1
#
_cell.length_a   1.000
_cell.length_b   1.000
_cell.length_c   1.000
_cell.angle_alpha   90.00
_cell.angle_beta   90.00
_cell.angle_gamma   90.00
#
_symmetry.space_group_name_H-M   'P 1'
#
loop_
_entity.id
_entity.type
_entity.pdbx_description
1 polymer ?
#
loop_
_entity_poly.entity_id
_entity_poly.type
_entity_poly.pdbx_seq_one_letter_code
_entity_poly.pdbx_strand_id
1 'polypeptide(L)'
;MVMSWLDALALSVFLVSWIGYTSFAKRKAKNTNCIARVMHQQRIHWMSQVIAKEIRVAEAALLANLERNIAFFASTTLLIIAGVLTLFSQVEKLETVIGSILFTSSPNHAFVQVQLALLAGIFVLAFFLFSWSMRP
;
A
#
# COMPACT_ATOMS: atom_id res chain seq x y z
N MET A 1 5.67 0.49 34.08
CA MET A 1 5.58 1.09 32.73
C MET A 1 6.16 0.12 31.72
N VAL A 2 5.48 -0.99 31.50
CA VAL A 2 5.93 -2.08 30.62
C VAL A 2 4.84 -2.23 29.57
N MET A 3 5.23 -2.24 28.30
CA MET A 3 4.38 -2.63 27.17
C MET A 3 3.52 -3.82 27.62
N SER A 4 2.20 -3.69 27.61
CA SER A 4 1.37 -4.83 27.99
C SER A 4 1.70 -5.96 27.02
N TRP A 5 1.83 -7.19 27.52
CA TRP A 5 2.05 -8.35 26.65
C TRP A 5 0.96 -8.42 25.55
N LEU A 6 -0.24 -7.90 25.84
CA LEU A 6 -1.32 -7.73 24.87
C LEU A 6 -0.98 -6.77 23.72
N ASP A 7 -0.26 -5.67 23.96
CA ASP A 7 0.08 -4.69 22.91
C ASP A 7 1.08 -5.29 21.92
N ALA A 8 2.06 -6.04 22.43
CA ALA A 8 3.00 -6.79 21.61
C ALA A 8 2.28 -7.90 20.80
N LEU A 9 1.33 -8.60 21.44
CA LEU A 9 0.49 -9.60 20.77
C LEU A 9 -0.35 -8.96 19.66
N ALA A 10 -0.98 -7.81 19.91
CA ALA A 10 -1.77 -7.08 18.93
C ALA A 10 -0.93 -6.64 17.72
N LEU A 11 0.27 -6.11 17.94
CA LEU A 11 1.22 -5.77 16.87
C LEU A 11 1.64 -7.00 16.07
N SER A 12 1.95 -8.12 16.75
CA SER A 12 2.32 -9.36 16.07
C SER A 12 1.17 -9.92 15.24
N VAL A 13 -0.06 -9.91 15.75
CA VAL A 13 -1.25 -10.35 15.03
C VAL A 13 -1.52 -9.45 13.84
N PHE A 14 -1.33 -8.14 13.98
CA PHE A 14 -1.45 -7.20 12.87
C PHE A 14 -0.41 -7.51 11.78
N LEU A 15 0.86 -7.68 12.14
CA LEU A 15 1.93 -8.02 11.19
C LEU A 15 1.70 -9.37 10.51
N VAL A 16 1.29 -10.39 11.26
CA VAL A 16 0.97 -11.73 10.74
C VAL A 16 -0.27 -11.67 9.84
N SER A 17 -1.29 -10.90 10.20
CA SER A 17 -2.48 -10.69 9.37
C SER A 17 -2.14 -9.93 8.10
N TRP A 18 -1.26 -8.92 8.18
CA TRP A 18 -0.81 -8.14 7.04
C TRP A 18 0.03 -8.97 6.07
N ILE A 19 1.08 -9.64 6.56
CA ILE A 19 1.96 -10.49 5.76
C ILE A 19 1.20 -11.73 5.25
N GLY A 20 0.35 -12.30 6.10
CA GLY A 20 -0.51 -13.41 5.79
C GLY A 20 -1.51 -13.05 4.70
N TYR A 21 -2.20 -11.91 4.80
CA TYR A 21 -3.15 -11.45 3.79
C TYR A 21 -2.47 -11.10 2.47
N THR A 22 -1.34 -10.39 2.50
CA THR A 22 -0.59 -10.05 1.28
C THR A 22 -0.05 -11.29 0.56
N SER A 23 0.45 -12.28 1.32
CA SER A 23 0.93 -13.55 0.79
C SER A 23 -0.20 -14.45 0.31
N PHE A 24 -1.31 -14.51 1.06
CA PHE A 24 -2.51 -15.26 0.70
C PHE A 24 -3.17 -14.67 -0.55
N ALA A 25 -3.31 -13.36 -0.64
CA ALA A 25 -3.81 -12.67 -1.83
C ALA A 25 -2.94 -12.97 -3.06
N LYS A 26 -1.60 -12.90 -2.93
CA LYS A 26 -0.67 -13.31 -4.00
C LYS A 26 -0.80 -14.78 -4.38
N ARG A 27 -0.96 -15.69 -3.41
CA ARG A 27 -1.09 -17.14 -3.65
C ARG A 27 -2.44 -17.46 -4.29
N LYS A 28 -3.54 -16.89 -3.80
CA LYS A 28 -4.89 -17.09 -4.35
C LYS A 28 -5.09 -16.43 -5.71
N ALA A 29 -4.35 -15.38 -6.04
CA ALA A 29 -4.32 -14.83 -7.40
C ALA A 29 -3.87 -15.88 -8.45
N LYS A 30 -3.13 -16.93 -8.04
CA LYS A 30 -2.68 -18.01 -8.93
C LYS A 30 -3.61 -19.23 -8.99
N ASN A 31 -4.45 -19.46 -7.98
CA ASN A 31 -5.13 -20.76 -7.79
C ASN A 31 -6.67 -20.68 -7.72
N THR A 32 -7.28 -19.50 -7.72
CA THR A 32 -8.74 -19.32 -7.68
C THR A 32 -9.20 -18.43 -8.84
N ASN A 33 -10.46 -18.55 -9.27
CA ASN A 33 -11.13 -17.63 -10.22
C ASN A 33 -11.25 -16.21 -9.62
N CYS A 34 -10.10 -15.58 -9.41
CA CYS A 34 -9.95 -14.23 -8.93
C CYS A 34 -9.85 -13.30 -10.15
N ILE A 35 -10.14 -12.01 -9.95
CA ILE A 35 -10.01 -10.95 -10.95
C ILE A 35 -8.65 -10.99 -11.68
N ALA A 36 -7.57 -11.44 -10.99
CA ALA A 36 -6.25 -11.63 -11.58
C ALA A 36 -6.23 -12.64 -12.77
N ARG A 37 -6.97 -13.75 -12.68
CA ARG A 37 -7.06 -14.74 -13.77
C ARG A 37 -7.83 -14.18 -14.97
N VAL A 38 -8.93 -13.46 -14.69
CA VAL A 38 -9.73 -12.79 -15.73
C VAL A 38 -8.90 -11.70 -16.42
N MET A 39 -8.18 -10.87 -15.66
CA MET A 39 -7.26 -9.88 -16.22
C MET A 39 -6.15 -10.51 -17.07
N HIS A 40 -5.62 -11.66 -16.66
CA HIS A 40 -4.60 -12.36 -17.43
C HIS A 40 -5.16 -12.88 -18.77
N GLN A 41 -6.33 -13.52 -18.76
CA GLN A 41 -7.01 -13.96 -19.98
C GLN A 41 -7.35 -12.76 -20.89
N GLN A 42 -7.85 -11.66 -20.31
CA GLN A 42 -8.15 -10.45 -21.06
C GLN A 42 -6.90 -9.84 -21.69
N ARG A 43 -5.75 -9.85 -20.99
CA ARG A 43 -4.44 -9.41 -21.54
C ARG A 43 -4.03 -10.23 -22.75
N ILE A 44 -4.19 -11.56 -22.72
CA ILE A 44 -3.85 -12.44 -23.83
C ILE A 44 -4.76 -12.15 -25.03
N HIS A 45 -6.07 -12.04 -24.79
CA HIS A 45 -7.04 -11.73 -25.83
C HIS A 45 -6.79 -10.36 -26.46
N TRP A 46 -6.45 -9.38 -25.62
CA TRP A 46 -6.09 -8.03 -26.04
C TRP A 46 -4.81 -8.01 -26.89
N MET A 47 -3.74 -8.68 -26.46
CA MET A 47 -2.50 -8.82 -27.25
C MET A 47 -2.76 -9.41 -28.64
N SER A 48 -3.61 -10.45 -28.73
CA SER A 48 -3.97 -11.04 -30.03
C SER A 48 -4.69 -10.05 -30.96
N GLN A 49 -5.59 -9.22 -30.41
CA GLN A 49 -6.27 -8.17 -31.19
C GLN A 49 -5.36 -7.02 -31.58
N VAL A 50 -4.41 -6.62 -30.71
CA VAL A 50 -3.41 -5.57 -30.97
C VAL A 50 -2.49 -5.98 -32.12
N ILE A 51 -2.10 -7.27 -32.19
CA ILE A 51 -1.26 -7.78 -33.28
C ILE A 51 -1.99 -7.71 -34.63
N ALA A 52 -3.29 -8.04 -34.65
CA ALA A 52 -4.11 -8.08 -35.86
C ALA A 52 -4.58 -6.69 -36.37
N LYS A 53 -4.56 -5.65 -35.52
CA LYS A 53 -4.93 -4.28 -35.91
C LYS A 53 -3.73 -3.49 -36.45
N GLU A 54 -3.93 -2.84 -37.60
CA GLU A 54 -2.96 -1.90 -38.19
C GLU A 54 -2.90 -0.56 -37.45
N ILE A 55 -4.06 -0.07 -36.95
CA ILE A 55 -4.14 1.18 -36.19
C ILE A 55 -4.11 0.88 -34.70
N ARG A 56 -2.99 1.23 -34.05
CA ARG A 56 -2.71 0.93 -32.62
C ARG A 56 -2.79 2.14 -31.70
N VAL A 57 -3.24 3.29 -32.19
CA VAL A 57 -3.25 4.57 -31.45
C VAL A 57 -4.09 4.48 -30.16
N ALA A 58 -5.28 3.87 -30.23
CA ALA A 58 -6.15 3.73 -29.06
C ALA A 58 -5.55 2.82 -27.97
N GLU A 59 -4.91 1.72 -28.38
CA GLU A 59 -4.30 0.75 -27.45
C GLU A 59 -3.04 1.32 -26.80
N ALA A 60 -2.22 2.05 -27.56
CA ALA A 60 -1.08 2.78 -27.04
C ALA A 60 -1.52 3.89 -26.06
N ALA A 61 -2.61 4.61 -26.37
CA ALA A 61 -3.17 5.62 -25.49
C ALA A 61 -3.72 5.01 -24.18
N LEU A 62 -4.33 3.82 -24.22
CA LEU A 62 -4.78 3.11 -23.03
C LEU A 62 -3.60 2.70 -22.14
N LEU A 63 -2.54 2.13 -22.72
CA LEU A 63 -1.34 1.73 -21.98
C LEU A 63 -0.65 2.96 -21.34
N ALA A 64 -0.48 4.04 -22.11
CA ALA A 64 0.09 5.28 -21.62
C ALA A 64 -0.75 5.92 -20.50
N ASN A 65 -2.08 5.85 -20.58
CA ASN A 65 -2.95 6.29 -19.48
C ASN A 65 -2.76 5.43 -18.24
N LEU A 66 -2.65 4.11 -18.40
CA LEU A 66 -2.47 3.19 -17.28
C LEU A 66 -1.13 3.44 -16.57
N GLU A 67 -0.06 3.62 -17.33
CA GLU A 67 1.27 3.99 -16.82
C GLU A 67 1.22 5.33 -16.07
N ARG A 68 0.59 6.36 -16.66
CA ARG A 68 0.44 7.68 -16.03
C ARG A 68 -0.33 7.62 -14.72
N ASN A 69 -1.38 6.82 -14.64
CA ASN A 69 -2.15 6.64 -13.40
C ASN A 69 -1.32 5.94 -12.31
N ILE A 70 -0.56 4.90 -12.67
CA ILE A 70 0.34 4.21 -11.73
C ILE A 70 1.46 5.13 -11.26
N ALA A 71 2.03 5.94 -12.15
CA ALA A 71 3.04 6.95 -11.83
C ALA A 71 2.50 8.02 -10.87
N PHE A 72 1.30 8.54 -11.13
CA PHE A 72 0.63 9.49 -10.25
C PHE A 72 0.43 8.91 -8.85
N PHE A 73 0.00 7.64 -8.76
CA PHE A 73 -0.16 6.96 -7.48
C PHE A 73 1.16 6.87 -6.71
N ALA A 74 2.27 6.50 -7.38
CA ALA A 74 3.60 6.50 -6.77
C ALA A 74 3.98 7.88 -6.21
N SER A 75 3.71 8.97 -6.95
CA SER A 75 3.94 10.33 -6.44
C SER A 75 3.11 10.66 -5.20
N THR A 76 1.83 10.26 -5.17
CA THR A 76 1.00 10.47 -3.97
C THR A 76 1.50 9.69 -2.76
N THR A 77 2.04 8.47 -2.95
CA THR A 77 2.66 7.73 -1.85
C THR A 77 3.89 8.44 -1.29
N LEU A 78 4.67 9.12 -2.14
CA LEU A 78 5.83 9.92 -1.70
C LEU A 78 5.40 11.11 -0.82
N LEU A 79 4.30 11.79 -1.19
CA LEU A 79 3.73 12.86 -0.38
C LEU A 79 3.27 12.36 0.99
N ILE A 80 2.64 11.18 1.03
CA ILE A 80 2.20 10.56 2.28
C ILE A 80 3.40 10.19 3.14
N ILE A 81 4.46 9.61 2.56
CA ILE A 81 5.71 9.31 3.29
C ILE A 81 6.28 10.59 3.91
N ALA A 82 6.37 11.69 3.15
CA ALA A 82 6.85 12.96 3.67
C ALA A 82 5.97 13.48 4.82
N GLY A 83 4.64 13.38 4.70
CA GLY A 83 3.70 13.73 5.76
C GLY A 83 3.89 12.89 7.03
N VAL A 84 4.01 11.57 6.89
CA VAL A 84 4.23 10.66 8.01
C VAL A 84 5.58 10.92 8.69
N LEU A 85 6.65 11.17 7.93
CA LEU A 85 7.95 11.54 8.48
C LEU A 85 7.92 12.89 9.23
N THR A 86 7.15 13.85 8.72
CA THR A 86 6.94 15.15 9.39
C THR A 86 6.20 14.97 10.72
N LEU A 87 5.18 14.11 10.75
CA LEU A 87 4.47 13.74 11.98
C LEU A 87 5.37 12.98 12.95
N PHE A 88 6.26 12.12 12.44
CA PHE A 88 7.24 11.40 13.25
C PHE A 88 8.20 12.36 13.97
N SER A 89 8.63 13.44 13.29
CA SER A 89 9.45 14.50 13.91
C SER A 89 8.68 15.37 14.92
N GLN A 90 7.35 15.37 14.89
CA GLN A 90 6.48 16.18 15.76
C GLN A 90 5.50 15.31 16.55
N VAL A 91 5.97 14.16 17.04
CA VAL A 91 5.12 13.17 17.70
C VAL A 91 4.45 13.71 18.98
N GLU A 92 5.12 14.60 19.72
CA GLU A 92 4.56 15.25 20.92
C GLU A 92 3.34 16.13 20.60
N LYS A 93 3.38 16.85 19.47
CA LYS A 93 2.21 17.64 19.01
C LYS A 93 1.08 16.72 18.54
N LEU A 94 1.42 15.58 17.94
CA LEU A 94 0.42 14.59 17.56
C LEU A 94 -0.26 13.99 18.79
N GLU A 95 0.50 13.69 19.84
CA GLU A 95 0.00 13.16 21.12
C GLU A 95 -0.92 14.15 21.83
N THR A 96 -0.59 15.44 21.84
CA THR A 96 -1.47 16.47 22.42
C THR A 96 -2.79 16.60 21.65
N VAL A 97 -2.77 16.50 20.32
CA VAL A 97 -4.00 16.46 19.49
C VAL A 97 -4.80 15.19 19.76
N ILE A 98 -4.16 14.03 19.83
CA ILE A 98 -4.83 12.74 20.13
C ILE A 98 -5.43 12.75 21.55
N GLY A 99 -4.74 13.35 22.51
CA GLY A 99 -5.20 13.50 23.90
C GLY A 99 -6.38 14.46 24.05
N SER A 100 -6.62 15.35 23.08
CA SER A 100 -7.81 16.22 23.06
C SER A 100 -9.11 15.48 22.65
N ILE A 101 -8.99 14.25 22.16
CA ILE A 101 -10.12 13.40 21.78
C ILE A 101 -10.69 12.74 23.04
N LEU A 102 -11.97 12.98 23.34
CA LEU A 102 -12.69 12.59 24.57
C LEU A 102 -12.70 11.08 24.92
N PHE A 103 -12.17 10.19 24.07
CA PHE A 103 -12.15 8.74 24.27
C PHE A 103 -10.75 8.11 24.29
N THR A 104 -9.68 8.90 24.32
CA THR A 104 -8.32 8.37 24.29
C THR A 104 -7.75 8.22 25.70
N SER A 105 -7.44 6.97 26.10
CA SER A 105 -6.60 6.69 27.27
C SER A 105 -5.18 7.23 27.03
N SER A 106 -4.51 7.72 28.08
CA SER A 106 -3.21 8.41 28.01
C SER A 106 -2.29 7.82 26.93
N PRO A 107 -2.07 8.53 25.80
CA PRO A 107 -1.32 7.97 24.68
C PRO A 107 0.11 7.69 25.13
N ASN A 108 0.52 6.41 25.04
CA ASN A 108 1.89 6.02 25.32
C ASN A 108 2.77 6.43 24.15
N HIS A 109 3.78 7.25 24.41
CA HIS A 109 4.68 7.81 23.40
C HIS A 109 5.30 6.74 22.50
N ALA A 110 5.74 5.63 23.10
CA ALA A 110 6.32 4.51 22.36
C ALA A 110 5.32 3.86 21.40
N PHE A 111 4.03 3.83 21.74
CA PHE A 111 2.99 3.19 20.93
C PHE A 111 2.67 4.02 19.68
N VAL A 112 2.56 5.34 19.82
CA VAL A 112 2.33 6.25 18.70
C VAL A 112 3.49 6.21 17.70
N GLN A 113 4.74 6.20 18.20
CA GLN A 113 5.93 6.05 17.36
C GLN A 113 5.92 4.75 16.55
N VAL A 114 5.57 3.61 17.17
CA VAL A 114 5.50 2.32 16.48
C VAL A 114 4.42 2.32 15.40
N GLN A 115 3.24 2.91 15.67
CA GLN A 115 2.17 3.01 14.67
C GLN A 115 2.58 3.86 13.46
N LEU A 116 3.22 5.01 13.70
CA LEU A 116 3.75 5.87 12.63
C LEU A 116 4.85 5.17 11.83
N ALA A 117 5.77 4.46 12.49
CA ALA A 117 6.83 3.70 11.83
C ALA A 117 6.26 2.58 10.95
N LEU A 118 5.23 1.88 11.43
CA LEU A 118 4.54 0.84 10.68
C LEU A 118 3.82 1.43 9.46
N LEU A 119 3.13 2.57 9.62
CA LEU A 119 2.48 3.27 8.51
C LEU A 119 3.50 3.71 7.45
N ALA A 120 4.62 4.31 7.88
CA ALA A 120 5.72 4.68 6.99
C ALA A 120 6.25 3.45 6.23
N GLY A 121 6.48 2.33 6.92
CA GLY A 121 6.94 1.08 6.30
C GLY A 121 5.98 0.55 5.24
N ILE A 122 4.67 0.59 5.49
CA ILE A 122 3.64 0.19 4.51
C ILE A 122 3.70 1.09 3.27
N PHE A 123 3.78 2.41 3.44
CA PHE A 123 3.83 3.32 2.29
C PHE A 123 5.13 3.22 1.51
N VAL A 124 6.27 2.96 2.17
CA VAL A 124 7.53 2.67 1.51
C VAL A 124 7.42 1.40 0.67
N LEU A 125 6.85 0.32 1.22
CA LEU A 125 6.59 -0.92 0.46
C LEU A 125 5.65 -0.67 -0.72
N ALA A 126 4.60 0.12 -0.53
CA ALA A 126 3.67 0.50 -1.59
C ALA A 126 4.39 1.25 -2.71
N PHE A 127 5.21 2.26 -2.37
CA PHE A 127 6.03 3.01 -3.32
C PHE A 127 6.92 2.09 -4.15
N PHE A 128 7.64 1.17 -3.51
CA PHE A 128 8.49 0.20 -4.22
C PHE A 128 7.68 -0.73 -5.12
N LEU A 129 6.49 -1.19 -4.67
CA LEU A 129 5.64 -2.05 -5.48
C LEU A 129 5.13 -1.35 -6.74
N PHE A 130 4.74 -0.07 -6.64
CA PHE A 130 4.34 0.73 -7.81
C PHE A 130 5.52 1.04 -8.72
N SER A 131 6.68 1.39 -8.14
CA SER A 131 7.92 1.63 -8.90
C SER A 131 8.36 0.40 -9.68
N TRP A 132 8.35 -0.79 -9.07
CA TRP A 132 8.67 -2.04 -9.75
C TRP A 132 7.61 -2.46 -10.77
N SER A 133 6.35 -2.08 -10.58
CA SER A 133 5.28 -2.34 -11.56
C SER A 133 5.45 -1.53 -12.86
N MET A 134 6.18 -0.40 -12.83
CA MET A 134 6.49 0.41 -14.01
C MET A 134 7.76 -0.06 -14.73
N ARG A 135 8.52 -1.00 -14.14
CA ARG A 135 9.72 -1.54 -14.78
C ARG A 135 9.27 -2.53 -15.87
N PRO A 136 9.75 -2.37 -17.12
CA PRO A 136 9.33 -3.20 -18.26
C PRO A 136 9.69 -4.68 -18.07
#